data_AF-A0A0Q7MM66-F1
#
_entry.id   AF-A0A0Q7MM66-F1
#
_cell.length_a   1.000
_cell.length_b   1.000
_cell.length_c   1.000
_cell.angle_alpha   90.00
_cell.angle_beta   90.00
_cell.angle_gamma   90.00
#
_symmetry.space_group_name_H-M   'P 1'
#
loop_
_entity.id
_entity.type
_entity.pdbx_description
1 polymer ?
#
loop_
_entity_poly.entity_id
_entity_poly.type
_entity_poly.pdbx_seq_one_letter_code
_entity_poly.pdbx_strand_id
1 'polypeptide(L)'
;MLKYPWWRADGDNGGRYVKKYCVYPDDIPEFVRARSWTSGLVERQQQTLEASLMDLADDITYAIHDLQDFMLAGMLDPTDAQKALEQQLGLMEKGDYVDFGGDGEGSKRARILHEKSAHKIPSPLERAYRQAVNHQEGFADREHYIDALTSTLEYFETDLSEHYAGTLRQDVQIRKAFGDIVGTLVSDVVCRQAPGWKDGPHIHPGAEAWHRILVLKTLGRSLIVDSVHVGVVQRSQRAALVGLLQDLDDWLASSPALKEIPEPLRTYLREDDAELSEHSVLQHKGVRTRRCIADHVSSLTDYKAMQWAAWLRGGSLPVLGDL
;
A
#
# COMPACT_ATOMS: atom_id res chain seq x y z
N MET A 1 -2.30 11.35 -12.04
CA MET A 1 -2.07 9.92 -12.37
C MET A 1 -3.16 9.10 -11.69
N LEU A 2 -3.81 8.18 -12.42
CA LEU A 2 -5.03 7.47 -11.98
C LEU A 2 -4.72 5.98 -11.73
N LYS A 3 -4.07 5.67 -10.60
CA LYS A 3 -3.72 4.30 -10.18
C LYS A 3 -4.95 3.39 -10.03
N TYR A 4 -6.03 3.93 -9.47
CA TYR A 4 -7.33 3.27 -9.36
C TYR A 4 -8.34 4.12 -10.14
N PRO A 5 -8.56 3.87 -11.44
CA PRO A 5 -9.37 4.71 -12.33
C PRO A 5 -10.88 4.57 -12.08
N TRP A 6 -11.31 4.70 -10.83
CA TRP A 6 -12.68 4.56 -10.36
C TRP A 6 -12.90 5.35 -9.06
N TRP A 7 -14.14 5.73 -8.79
CA TRP A 7 -14.55 6.31 -7.50
C TRP A 7 -15.06 5.23 -6.53
N ARG A 8 -15.21 5.60 -5.26
CA ARG A 8 -15.52 4.64 -4.18
C ARG A 8 -16.80 3.82 -4.41
N ALA A 9 -17.80 4.40 -5.06
CA ALA A 9 -19.10 3.77 -5.36
C ALA A 9 -19.22 3.26 -6.81
N ASP A 10 -18.13 3.30 -7.58
CA ASP A 10 -18.12 2.98 -9.02
C ASP A 10 -17.99 1.48 -9.32
N GLY A 11 -17.78 0.65 -8.30
CA GLY A 11 -17.49 -0.76 -8.52
C GLY A 11 -18.70 -1.52 -9.07
N ASP A 12 -18.46 -2.37 -10.08
CA ASP A 12 -19.37 -3.43 -10.55
C ASP A 12 -19.71 -4.50 -9.47
N ASN A 13 -19.31 -4.26 -8.22
CA ASN A 13 -19.48 -5.13 -7.06
C ASN A 13 -20.90 -5.07 -6.46
N GLY A 14 -21.94 -4.94 -7.29
CA GLY A 14 -23.33 -4.96 -6.84
C GLY A 14 -23.64 -3.94 -5.72
N GLY A 15 -23.03 -2.75 -5.79
CA GLY A 15 -23.21 -1.67 -4.80
C GLY A 15 -22.28 -1.72 -3.58
N ARG A 16 -21.27 -2.62 -3.53
CA ARG A 16 -20.25 -2.58 -2.48
C ARG A 16 -19.14 -1.59 -2.80
N TYR A 17 -18.80 -0.77 -1.80
CA TYR A 17 -17.66 0.16 -1.89
C TYR A 17 -16.35 -0.58 -2.14
N VAL A 18 -15.60 -0.13 -3.16
CA VAL A 18 -14.24 -0.62 -3.42
C VAL A 18 -13.27 -0.06 -2.36
N LYS A 19 -12.37 -0.92 -1.88
CA LYS A 19 -11.46 -0.57 -0.76
C LYS A 19 -10.46 0.52 -1.12
N LYS A 20 -9.99 0.55 -2.37
CA LYS A 20 -9.05 1.55 -2.90
C LYS A 20 -9.72 2.26 -4.07
N TYR A 21 -9.55 3.58 -4.18
CA TYR A 21 -10.13 4.44 -5.22
C TYR A 21 -9.30 5.74 -5.31
N CYS A 22 -9.34 6.44 -6.44
CA CYS A 22 -8.61 7.70 -6.62
C CYS A 22 -9.50 8.93 -6.83
N VAL A 23 -10.81 8.73 -7.01
CA VAL A 23 -11.73 9.81 -7.41
C VAL A 23 -12.76 10.04 -6.30
N TYR A 24 -12.81 11.27 -5.78
CA TYR A 24 -13.89 11.71 -4.91
C TYR A 24 -15.09 12.21 -5.73
N PRO A 25 -16.30 12.25 -5.17
CA PRO A 25 -17.50 12.68 -5.92
C PRO A 25 -17.36 14.04 -6.59
N ASP A 26 -16.66 14.98 -5.94
CA ASP A 26 -16.46 16.33 -6.46
C ASP A 26 -15.46 16.37 -7.64
N ASP A 27 -14.57 15.37 -7.76
CA ASP A 27 -13.55 15.27 -8.83
C ASP A 27 -14.02 14.46 -10.06
N ILE A 28 -15.28 14.00 -10.07
CA ILE A 28 -15.81 13.19 -11.18
C ILE A 28 -15.72 13.93 -12.53
N PRO A 29 -16.08 15.22 -12.65
CA PRO A 29 -15.98 15.94 -13.92
C PRO A 29 -14.53 15.98 -14.46
N GLU A 30 -13.56 16.24 -13.59
CA GLU A 30 -12.13 16.28 -13.89
C GLU A 30 -11.62 14.90 -14.31
N PHE A 31 -12.06 13.84 -13.61
CA PHE A 31 -11.76 12.46 -13.96
C PHE A 31 -12.30 12.09 -15.35
N VAL A 32 -13.57 12.40 -15.64
CA VAL A 32 -14.18 12.15 -16.96
C VAL A 32 -13.42 12.89 -18.05
N ARG A 33 -13.08 14.16 -17.80
CA ARG A 33 -12.26 14.96 -18.73
C ARG A 33 -10.90 14.33 -18.95
N ALA A 34 -10.20 13.91 -17.90
CA ALA A 34 -8.89 13.26 -18.02
C ALA A 34 -8.97 11.94 -18.81
N ARG A 35 -9.99 11.12 -18.55
CA ARG A 35 -10.19 9.82 -19.23
C ARG A 35 -10.66 9.94 -20.68
N SER A 36 -11.23 11.09 -21.08
CA SER A 36 -11.63 11.32 -22.46
C SER A 36 -10.48 11.18 -23.46
N TRP A 37 -9.25 11.46 -23.03
CA TRP A 37 -8.02 11.35 -23.84
C TRP A 37 -7.61 9.90 -24.13
N THR A 38 -8.11 8.94 -23.35
CA THR A 38 -7.85 7.50 -23.53
C THR A 38 -9.10 6.73 -23.96
N SER A 39 -10.15 7.43 -24.39
CA SER A 39 -11.43 6.82 -24.77
C SER A 39 -11.26 5.92 -26.00
N GLY A 40 -11.78 4.70 -25.94
CA GLY A 40 -11.64 3.69 -26.99
C GLY A 40 -10.26 3.01 -27.06
N LEU A 41 -9.29 3.43 -26.22
CA LEU A 41 -7.95 2.83 -26.14
C LEU A 41 -7.78 1.97 -24.89
N VAL A 42 -8.38 2.39 -23.77
CA VAL A 42 -8.27 1.71 -22.47
C VAL A 42 -9.67 1.50 -21.92
N GLU A 43 -9.94 0.30 -21.38
CA GLU A 43 -11.24 -0.01 -20.78
C GLU A 43 -11.50 0.82 -19.52
N ARG A 44 -12.78 0.98 -19.15
CA ARG A 44 -13.21 1.89 -18.06
C ARG A 44 -12.44 1.65 -16.76
N GLN A 45 -12.37 0.39 -16.30
CA GLN A 45 -11.76 0.00 -15.03
C GLN A 45 -10.27 -0.34 -15.17
N GLN A 46 -9.66 -0.08 -16.33
CA GLN A 46 -8.29 -0.44 -16.61
C GLN A 46 -7.34 0.76 -16.46
N GLN A 47 -6.20 0.50 -15.83
CA GLN A 47 -5.10 1.46 -15.70
C GLN A 47 -4.56 1.86 -17.07
N THR A 48 -4.10 3.12 -17.20
CA THR A 48 -3.28 3.52 -18.36
C THR A 48 -1.88 2.89 -18.24
N LEU A 49 -1.11 2.90 -19.32
CA LEU A 49 0.27 2.39 -19.32
C LEU A 49 1.13 3.07 -18.25
N GLU A 50 1.03 4.40 -18.12
CA GLU A 50 1.80 5.16 -17.13
C GLU A 50 1.38 4.81 -15.71
N ALA A 51 0.07 4.61 -15.47
CA ALA A 51 -0.44 4.20 -14.17
C ALA A 51 0.03 2.78 -13.81
N SER A 52 0.02 1.85 -14.76
CA SER A 52 0.54 0.49 -14.55
C SER A 52 2.05 0.48 -14.31
N LEU A 53 2.82 1.26 -15.07
CA LEU A 53 4.26 1.37 -14.88
C LEU A 53 4.60 1.93 -13.50
N MET A 54 3.91 2.99 -13.09
CA MET A 54 4.14 3.61 -11.78
C MET A 54 3.65 2.72 -10.64
N ASP A 55 2.55 1.98 -10.78
CA ASP A 55 2.10 0.99 -9.79
C ASP A 55 3.12 -0.15 -9.61
N LEU A 56 3.67 -0.65 -10.73
CA LEU A 56 4.72 -1.66 -10.70
C LEU A 56 6.02 -1.15 -10.08
N ALA A 57 6.42 0.07 -10.43
CA ALA A 57 7.60 0.70 -9.82
C ALA A 57 7.43 0.82 -8.30
N ASP A 58 6.27 1.31 -7.83
CA ASP A 58 5.93 1.36 -6.41
C ASP A 58 5.99 -0.03 -5.75
N ASP A 59 5.45 -1.07 -6.40
CA ASP A 59 5.43 -2.43 -5.85
C ASP A 59 6.84 -3.02 -5.72
N ILE A 60 7.72 -2.80 -6.70
CA ILE A 60 9.14 -3.21 -6.64
C ILE A 60 9.86 -2.44 -5.54
N THR A 61 9.73 -1.11 -5.52
CA THR A 61 10.38 -0.24 -4.54
C THR A 61 9.95 -0.61 -3.13
N TYR A 62 8.65 -0.79 -2.89
CA TYR A 62 8.12 -1.15 -1.58
C TYR A 62 8.58 -2.54 -1.11
N ALA A 63 8.67 -3.51 -2.02
CA ALA A 63 9.15 -4.85 -1.66
C ALA A 63 10.63 -4.88 -1.24
N ILE A 64 11.43 -3.92 -1.72
CA ILE A 64 12.89 -3.91 -1.55
C ILE A 64 13.35 -2.92 -0.48
N HIS A 65 12.95 -1.65 -0.59
CA HIS A 65 13.49 -0.58 0.23
C HIS A 65 13.16 -0.76 1.71
N ASP A 66 11.95 -1.25 2.04
CA ASP A 66 11.59 -1.57 3.43
C ASP A 66 12.54 -2.64 4.01
N LEU A 67 12.92 -3.67 3.25
CA LEU A 67 13.88 -4.66 3.75
C LEU A 67 15.29 -4.05 3.88
N GLN A 68 15.72 -3.31 2.86
CA GLN A 68 17.04 -2.68 2.84
C GLN A 68 17.26 -1.70 3.99
N ASP A 69 16.31 -0.77 4.20
CA ASP A 69 16.43 0.27 5.21
C ASP A 69 16.43 -0.33 6.62
N PHE A 70 15.63 -1.37 6.85
CA PHE A 70 15.60 -2.04 8.16
C PHE A 70 16.82 -2.92 8.42
N MET A 71 17.41 -3.52 7.38
CA MET A 71 18.73 -4.16 7.51
C MET A 71 19.81 -3.13 7.86
N LEU A 72 19.85 -1.99 7.15
CA LEU A 72 20.79 -0.91 7.41
C LEU A 72 20.52 -0.19 8.75
N ALA A 73 19.33 -0.33 9.32
CA ALA A 73 19.02 0.14 10.67
C ALA A 73 19.36 -0.89 11.76
N GLY A 74 19.80 -2.09 11.41
CA GLY A 74 20.02 -3.20 12.35
C GLY A 74 18.73 -3.71 13.00
N MET A 75 17.57 -3.44 12.39
CA MET A 75 16.25 -3.84 12.89
C MET A 75 15.75 -5.15 12.29
N LEU A 76 16.37 -5.63 11.22
CA LEU A 76 16.09 -6.93 10.61
C LEU A 76 17.27 -7.87 10.84
N ASP A 77 17.04 -8.98 11.54
CA ASP A 77 18.02 -10.07 11.64
C ASP A 77 17.85 -11.01 10.43
N PRO A 78 18.90 -11.23 9.61
CA PRO A 78 18.86 -12.18 8.50
C PRO A 78 18.36 -13.58 8.89
N THR A 79 18.64 -14.02 10.11
CA THR A 79 18.25 -15.34 10.61
C THR A 79 16.73 -15.49 10.73
N ASP A 80 16.01 -14.40 11.02
CA ASP A 80 14.55 -14.43 11.09
C ASP A 80 13.93 -14.54 9.69
N ALA A 81 14.55 -13.88 8.71
CA ALA A 81 14.19 -14.03 7.30
C ALA A 81 14.45 -15.47 6.80
N GLN A 82 15.62 -16.03 7.08
CA GLN A 82 15.98 -17.41 6.74
C GLN A 82 14.96 -18.39 7.30
N LYS A 83 14.67 -18.36 8.62
CA LYS A 83 13.70 -19.25 9.26
C LYS A 83 12.31 -19.14 8.64
N ALA A 84 11.85 -17.94 8.32
CA ALA A 84 10.53 -17.74 7.71
C ALA A 84 10.46 -18.37 6.31
N LEU A 85 11.52 -18.23 5.51
CA LEU A 85 11.64 -18.79 4.17
C LEU A 85 11.78 -20.32 4.21
N GLU A 86 12.67 -20.85 5.03
CA GLU A 86 12.85 -22.30 5.26
C GLU A 86 11.56 -22.97 5.73
N GLN A 87 10.86 -22.35 6.68
CA GLN A 87 9.57 -22.85 7.16
C GLN A 87 8.56 -22.94 6.02
N GLN A 88 8.49 -21.91 5.17
CA GLN A 88 7.55 -21.90 4.05
C GLN A 88 7.96 -22.92 2.97
N LEU A 89 9.23 -23.00 2.60
CA LEU A 89 9.75 -24.01 1.67
C LEU A 89 9.43 -25.43 2.14
N GLY A 90 9.68 -25.73 3.41
CA GLY A 90 9.36 -27.03 3.99
C GLY A 90 7.86 -27.36 3.99
N LEU A 91 6.97 -26.37 3.99
CA LEU A 91 5.53 -26.57 3.78
C LEU A 91 5.21 -26.85 2.31
N MET A 92 5.88 -26.16 1.39
CA MET A 92 5.71 -26.38 -0.05
C MET A 92 6.19 -27.79 -0.43
N GLU A 93 7.37 -28.23 0.02
CA GLU A 93 7.97 -29.54 -0.31
C GLU A 93 7.16 -30.74 0.20
N LYS A 94 6.57 -30.64 1.40
CA LYS A 94 5.83 -31.75 2.03
C LYS A 94 4.53 -32.12 1.32
N GLY A 95 4.13 -31.39 0.28
CA GLY A 95 2.98 -31.75 -0.55
C GLY A 95 1.63 -31.58 0.16
N ASP A 96 1.54 -30.78 1.23
CA ASP A 96 0.27 -30.45 1.91
C ASP A 96 -0.64 -29.50 1.06
N TYR A 97 -0.38 -29.44 -0.25
CA TYR A 97 -1.08 -28.68 -1.26
C TYR A 97 -1.35 -29.57 -2.47
N VAL A 98 -2.61 -29.74 -2.84
CA VAL A 98 -2.99 -30.48 -4.05
C VAL A 98 -3.01 -29.51 -5.22
N ASP A 99 -2.14 -29.79 -6.20
CA ASP A 99 -2.22 -29.25 -7.55
C ASP A 99 -3.35 -29.94 -8.32
N PHE A 100 -4.16 -29.16 -9.03
CA PHE A 100 -5.11 -29.68 -10.03
C PHE A 100 -4.77 -29.06 -11.38
N GLY A 101 -3.74 -29.61 -12.03
CA GLY A 101 -3.71 -29.63 -13.47
C GLY A 101 -4.82 -30.54 -13.99
N GLY A 102 -5.68 -30.04 -14.89
CA GLY A 102 -6.51 -30.91 -15.71
C GLY A 102 -7.74 -30.27 -16.39
N ASP A 103 -7.59 -29.96 -17.69
CA ASP A 103 -8.57 -30.12 -18.79
C ASP A 103 -10.06 -29.77 -18.55
N GLY A 104 -10.51 -28.68 -19.19
CA GLY A 104 -11.92 -28.43 -19.47
C GLY A 104 -12.41 -27.05 -19.06
N GLU A 105 -13.16 -26.41 -19.96
CA GLU A 105 -13.80 -25.12 -19.76
C GLU A 105 -14.57 -25.04 -18.42
N GLY A 106 -14.17 -24.09 -17.58
CA GLY A 106 -15.03 -23.58 -16.51
C GLY A 106 -14.49 -23.74 -15.09
N SER A 107 -14.13 -22.60 -14.50
CA SER A 107 -13.99 -22.35 -13.05
C SER A 107 -12.76 -22.96 -12.34
N LYS A 108 -11.62 -22.26 -12.44
CA LYS A 108 -10.40 -22.45 -11.63
C LYS A 108 -10.61 -22.02 -10.17
N ARG A 109 -11.35 -22.78 -9.38
CA ARG A 109 -11.45 -22.55 -7.92
C ARG A 109 -10.48 -23.46 -7.17
N ALA A 110 -9.38 -22.89 -6.68
CA ALA A 110 -8.55 -23.52 -5.68
C ALA A 110 -9.40 -23.80 -4.42
N ARG A 111 -9.70 -25.07 -4.16
CA ARG A 111 -10.30 -25.51 -2.89
C ARG A 111 -9.23 -26.17 -2.05
N ILE A 112 -8.83 -25.49 -0.98
CA ILE A 112 -7.94 -26.04 0.05
C ILE A 112 -8.63 -27.26 0.67
N LEU A 113 -8.10 -28.45 0.44
CA LEU A 113 -8.52 -29.69 1.10
C LEU A 113 -7.44 -30.10 2.10
N HIS A 114 -7.56 -29.67 3.37
CA HIS A 114 -7.33 -30.58 4.50
C HIS A 114 -7.80 -30.04 5.86
N GLU A 115 -8.76 -30.78 6.43
CA GLU A 115 -9.26 -30.67 7.81
C GLU A 115 -8.19 -30.97 8.88
N LYS A 116 -7.04 -31.54 8.51
CA LYS A 116 -5.98 -31.92 9.46
C LYS A 116 -5.04 -30.79 9.87
N SER A 117 -4.89 -29.75 9.04
CA SER A 117 -4.13 -28.51 9.36
C SER A 117 -5.03 -27.35 9.81
N ALA A 118 -6.34 -27.57 9.94
CA ALA A 118 -7.32 -26.56 10.34
C ALA A 118 -7.05 -25.92 11.72
N HIS A 119 -6.14 -26.50 12.53
CA HIS A 119 -5.77 -26.00 13.86
C HIS A 119 -4.45 -25.21 13.90
N LYS A 120 -3.74 -25.03 12.77
CA LYS A 120 -2.55 -24.16 12.71
C LYS A 120 -2.87 -22.85 12.00
N ILE A 121 -2.57 -21.74 12.67
CA ILE A 121 -2.64 -20.40 12.07
C ILE A 121 -1.63 -20.37 10.92
N PRO A 122 -2.04 -20.11 9.66
CA PRO A 122 -1.12 -20.09 8.53
C PRO A 122 -0.07 -18.98 8.68
N SER A 123 1.17 -19.21 8.24
CA SER A 123 2.23 -18.21 8.24
C SER A 123 1.86 -16.98 7.38
N PRO A 124 2.51 -15.82 7.55
CA PRO A 124 2.28 -14.66 6.67
C PRO A 124 2.49 -14.97 5.18
N LEU A 125 3.59 -15.66 4.84
CA LEU A 125 3.91 -16.12 3.48
C LEU A 125 2.81 -17.03 2.91
N GLU A 126 2.37 -17.98 3.72
CA GLU A 126 1.30 -18.91 3.38
C GLU A 126 -0.04 -18.21 3.13
N ARG A 127 -0.42 -17.24 3.98
CA ARG A 127 -1.64 -16.45 3.77
C ARG A 127 -1.56 -15.64 2.49
N ALA A 128 -0.40 -15.02 2.22
CA ALA A 128 -0.18 -14.20 1.03
C ALA A 128 -0.28 -15.05 -0.24
N TYR A 129 0.36 -16.23 -0.27
CA TYR A 129 0.27 -17.16 -1.39
C TYR A 129 -1.16 -17.67 -1.61
N ARG A 130 -1.86 -18.10 -0.55
CA ARG A 130 -3.29 -18.50 -0.65
C ARG A 130 -4.17 -17.38 -1.18
N GLN A 131 -3.91 -16.14 -0.75
CA GLN A 131 -4.66 -14.99 -1.24
C GLN A 131 -4.38 -14.73 -2.73
N ALA A 132 -3.12 -14.80 -3.13
CA ALA A 132 -2.65 -14.68 -4.51
C ALA A 132 -3.35 -15.67 -5.44
N VAL A 133 -3.34 -16.96 -5.09
CA VAL A 133 -4.00 -18.03 -5.86
C VAL A 133 -5.49 -17.77 -6.05
N ASN A 134 -6.17 -17.22 -5.04
CA ASN A 134 -7.60 -16.93 -5.11
C ASN A 134 -7.96 -15.66 -5.91
N HIS A 135 -7.07 -14.67 -6.00
CA HIS A 135 -7.37 -13.37 -6.60
C HIS A 135 -6.75 -13.18 -8.00
N GLN A 136 -5.71 -13.95 -8.33
CA GLN A 136 -5.02 -13.89 -9.61
C GLN A 136 -5.06 -15.26 -10.30
N GLU A 137 -6.27 -15.66 -10.70
CA GLU A 137 -6.53 -16.96 -11.33
C GLU A 137 -5.58 -17.18 -12.52
N GLY A 138 -4.68 -18.17 -12.40
CA GLY A 138 -3.77 -18.61 -13.45
C GLY A 138 -2.44 -17.85 -13.55
N PHE A 139 -2.18 -16.87 -12.68
CA PHE A 139 -0.88 -16.18 -12.62
C PHE A 139 -0.03 -16.66 -11.44
N ALA A 140 -0.66 -16.95 -10.30
CA ALA A 140 0.01 -17.56 -9.16
C ALA A 140 0.22 -19.06 -9.42
N ASP A 141 1.48 -19.50 -9.38
CA ASP A 141 1.90 -20.86 -9.68
C ASP A 141 2.82 -21.39 -8.57
N ARG A 142 2.81 -22.71 -8.38
CA ARG A 142 3.56 -23.35 -7.29
C ARG A 142 5.06 -23.39 -7.57
N GLU A 143 5.46 -23.72 -8.79
CA GLU A 143 6.87 -23.87 -9.15
C GLU A 143 7.58 -22.52 -9.01
N HIS A 144 7.04 -21.48 -9.64
CA HIS A 144 7.59 -20.13 -9.55
C HIS A 144 7.59 -19.58 -8.11
N TYR A 145 6.63 -19.97 -7.27
CA TYR A 145 6.64 -19.57 -5.86
C TYR A 145 7.76 -20.25 -5.07
N ILE A 146 8.02 -21.53 -5.33
CA ILE A 146 9.16 -22.25 -4.74
C ILE A 146 10.47 -21.61 -5.20
N ASP A 147 10.63 -21.34 -6.49
CA ASP A 147 11.83 -20.69 -7.03
C ASP A 147 12.05 -19.30 -6.42
N ALA A 148 10.98 -18.53 -6.24
CA ALA A 148 11.03 -17.24 -5.56
C ALA A 148 11.45 -17.34 -4.09
N LEU A 149 10.96 -18.36 -3.36
CA LEU A 149 11.37 -18.62 -1.98
C LEU A 149 12.83 -19.04 -1.90
N THR A 150 13.25 -20.00 -2.74
CA THR A 150 14.62 -20.53 -2.79
C THR A 150 15.62 -19.45 -3.13
N SER A 151 15.40 -18.72 -4.24
CA SER A 151 16.29 -17.63 -4.63
C SER A 151 16.34 -16.53 -3.57
N THR A 152 15.22 -16.19 -2.91
CA THR A 152 15.24 -15.20 -1.83
C THR A 152 16.03 -15.71 -0.61
N LEU A 153 15.89 -16.99 -0.25
CA LEU A 153 16.64 -17.60 0.84
C LEU A 153 18.15 -17.57 0.55
N GLU A 154 18.57 -17.91 -0.67
CA GLU A 154 19.98 -17.87 -1.08
C GLU A 154 20.62 -16.49 -0.83
N TYR A 155 19.92 -15.38 -1.12
CA TYR A 155 20.42 -14.04 -0.79
C TYR A 155 20.62 -13.86 0.72
N PHE A 156 19.69 -14.32 1.55
CA PHE A 156 19.81 -14.25 3.01
C PHE A 156 20.83 -15.22 3.60
N GLU A 157 21.20 -16.30 2.90
CA GLU A 157 22.25 -17.23 3.31
C GLU A 157 23.64 -16.80 2.85
N THR A 158 23.72 -15.94 1.84
CA THR A 158 24.98 -15.49 1.22
C THR A 158 25.20 -13.99 1.41
N ASP A 159 24.74 -13.17 0.48
CA ASP A 159 25.00 -11.73 0.40
C ASP A 159 24.44 -10.92 1.57
N LEU A 160 23.37 -11.40 2.21
CA LEU A 160 22.65 -10.75 3.31
C LEU A 160 22.72 -11.54 4.63
N SER A 161 23.70 -12.43 4.79
CA SER A 161 23.79 -13.38 5.91
C SER A 161 24.26 -12.79 7.24
N GLU A 162 25.03 -11.71 7.21
CA GLU A 162 25.63 -11.13 8.43
C GLU A 162 24.67 -10.18 9.15
N HIS A 163 24.63 -10.28 10.48
CA HIS A 163 23.97 -9.27 11.30
C HIS A 163 24.64 -7.90 11.10
N TYR A 164 23.83 -6.86 10.94
CA TYR A 164 24.33 -5.53 10.64
C TYR A 164 25.06 -4.91 11.84
N ALA A 165 26.34 -4.56 11.65
CA ALA A 165 27.21 -3.99 12.66
C ALA A 165 27.60 -2.52 12.37
N GLY A 166 26.95 -1.86 11.40
CA GLY A 166 27.20 -0.45 11.09
C GLY A 166 28.48 -0.17 10.31
N THR A 167 29.06 -1.16 9.62
CA THR A 167 30.31 -0.97 8.88
C THR A 167 30.05 -0.52 7.44
N LEU A 168 30.92 0.35 6.89
CA LEU A 168 30.84 0.77 5.48
C LEU A 168 30.88 -0.42 4.50
N ARG A 169 31.59 -1.50 4.84
CA ARG A 169 31.62 -2.72 4.02
C ARG A 169 30.24 -3.37 3.95
N GLN A 170 29.56 -3.49 5.08
CA GLN A 170 28.20 -4.03 5.13
C GLN A 170 27.21 -3.13 4.41
N ASP A 171 27.32 -1.81 4.53
CA ASP A 171 26.48 -0.86 3.79
C ASP A 171 26.57 -1.08 2.28
N VAL A 172 27.79 -1.20 1.76
CA VAL A 172 28.03 -1.43 0.33
C VAL A 172 27.50 -2.80 -0.09
N GLN A 173 27.74 -3.85 0.70
CA GLN A 173 27.28 -5.20 0.41
C GLN A 173 25.76 -5.29 0.36
N ILE A 174 25.06 -4.76 1.38
CA ILE A 174 23.59 -4.75 1.44
C ILE A 174 23.01 -3.96 0.27
N ARG A 175 23.52 -2.75 0.00
CA ARG A 175 23.06 -1.93 -1.12
C ARG A 175 23.28 -2.59 -2.47
N LYS A 176 24.42 -3.27 -2.65
CA LYS A 176 24.71 -4.02 -3.87
C LYS A 176 23.74 -5.19 -4.03
N ALA A 177 23.57 -6.00 -2.99
CA ALA A 177 22.67 -7.16 -3.02
C ALA A 177 21.25 -6.74 -3.40
N PHE A 178 20.66 -5.75 -2.73
CA PHE A 178 19.33 -5.24 -3.08
C PHE A 178 19.29 -4.58 -4.46
N GLY A 179 20.37 -3.92 -4.89
CA GLY A 179 20.49 -3.40 -6.26
C GLY A 179 20.45 -4.50 -7.33
N ASP A 180 21.11 -5.64 -7.08
CA ASP A 180 21.11 -6.81 -7.97
C ASP A 180 19.70 -7.44 -8.03
N ILE A 181 18.98 -7.47 -6.90
CA ILE A 181 17.58 -7.92 -6.85
C ILE A 181 16.70 -6.98 -7.70
N VAL A 182 16.80 -5.66 -7.51
CA VAL A 182 16.05 -4.67 -8.31
C VAL A 182 16.36 -4.83 -9.79
N GLY A 183 17.63 -5.00 -10.17
CA GLY A 183 18.04 -5.23 -11.55
C GLY A 183 17.35 -6.44 -12.16
N THR A 184 17.32 -7.55 -11.43
CA THR A 184 16.62 -8.78 -11.83
C THR A 184 15.11 -8.53 -12.01
N LEU A 185 14.45 -7.94 -11.02
CA LEU A 185 13.00 -7.67 -11.05
C LEU A 185 12.61 -6.73 -12.21
N VAL A 186 13.40 -5.69 -12.46
CA VAL A 186 13.17 -4.73 -13.54
C VAL A 186 13.40 -5.37 -14.91
N SER A 187 14.39 -6.26 -15.02
CA SER A 187 14.70 -6.95 -16.29
C SER A 187 13.58 -7.92 -16.75
N ASP A 188 12.76 -8.40 -15.81
CA ASP A 188 11.63 -9.30 -16.08
C ASP A 188 10.30 -8.56 -16.33
N VAL A 189 10.31 -7.21 -16.36
CA VAL A 189 9.11 -6.43 -16.64
C VAL A 189 8.65 -6.64 -18.08
N VAL A 190 7.38 -7.02 -18.23
CA VAL A 190 6.77 -7.27 -19.53
C VAL A 190 5.70 -6.22 -19.82
N CYS A 191 5.64 -5.76 -21.07
CA CYS A 191 4.56 -4.94 -21.60
C CYS A 191 3.80 -5.73 -22.66
N ARG A 192 2.50 -5.99 -22.46
CA ARG A 192 1.65 -6.77 -23.37
C ARG A 192 0.36 -6.04 -23.71
N GLN A 193 -0.08 -6.21 -24.96
CA GLN A 193 -1.36 -5.65 -25.43
C GLN A 193 -2.56 -6.33 -24.76
N ALA A 194 -2.49 -7.64 -24.50
CA ALA A 194 -3.43 -8.32 -23.63
C ALA A 194 -2.91 -8.22 -22.17
N PRO A 195 -3.73 -7.81 -21.19
CA PRO A 195 -3.31 -7.74 -19.80
C PRO A 195 -2.96 -9.13 -19.26
N GLY A 196 -2.07 -9.17 -18.25
CA GLY A 196 -1.55 -10.43 -17.69
C GLY A 196 -2.62 -11.32 -17.06
N TRP A 197 -3.73 -10.73 -16.63
CA TRP A 197 -4.94 -11.40 -16.14
C TRP A 197 -6.16 -10.50 -16.40
N LYS A 198 -7.37 -11.02 -16.19
CA LYS A 198 -8.61 -10.28 -16.39
C LYS A 198 -8.62 -8.97 -15.57
N ASP A 199 -8.92 -7.85 -16.23
CA ASP A 199 -8.92 -6.50 -15.63
C ASP A 199 -7.54 -6.06 -15.05
N GLY A 200 -6.47 -6.78 -15.42
CA GLY A 200 -5.11 -6.52 -14.96
C GLY A 200 -4.39 -5.42 -15.75
N PRO A 201 -3.18 -5.05 -15.31
CA PRO A 201 -2.35 -4.06 -16.00
C PRO A 201 -1.70 -4.66 -17.27
N HIS A 202 -1.40 -3.78 -18.23
CA HIS A 202 -0.64 -4.12 -19.43
C HIS A 202 0.86 -4.23 -19.18
N ILE A 203 1.35 -3.55 -18.14
CA ILE A 203 2.73 -3.62 -17.68
C ILE A 203 2.71 -4.38 -16.36
N HIS A 204 3.38 -5.52 -16.33
CA HIS A 204 3.43 -6.39 -15.16
C HIS A 204 4.77 -7.14 -15.14
N PRO A 205 5.23 -7.62 -13.98
CA PRO A 205 6.40 -8.48 -13.91
C PRO A 205 6.07 -9.84 -14.54
N GLY A 206 7.07 -10.55 -15.04
CA GLY A 206 6.94 -11.96 -15.40
C GLY A 206 6.63 -12.82 -14.16
N ALA A 207 6.37 -14.10 -14.40
CA ALA A 207 5.90 -15.00 -13.34
C ALA A 207 6.92 -15.09 -12.18
N GLU A 208 8.20 -15.23 -12.49
CA GLU A 208 9.25 -15.33 -11.49
C GLU A 208 9.38 -14.04 -10.65
N ALA A 209 9.54 -12.88 -11.29
CA ALA A 209 9.68 -11.62 -10.54
C ALA A 209 8.44 -11.27 -9.73
N TRP A 210 7.24 -11.61 -10.23
CA TRP A 210 6.01 -11.39 -9.49
C TRP A 210 5.96 -12.19 -8.17
N HIS A 211 6.29 -13.48 -8.21
CA HIS A 211 6.32 -14.31 -7.00
C HIS A 211 7.41 -13.82 -6.04
N ARG A 212 8.53 -13.35 -6.58
CA ARG A 212 9.61 -12.77 -5.77
C ARG A 212 9.20 -11.47 -5.09
N ILE A 213 8.50 -10.58 -5.78
CA ILE A 213 7.90 -9.38 -5.17
C ILE A 213 6.91 -9.78 -4.07
N LEU A 214 6.07 -10.80 -4.31
CA LEU A 214 5.14 -11.32 -3.30
C LEU A 214 5.88 -11.81 -2.04
N VAL A 215 6.94 -12.60 -2.20
CA VAL A 215 7.77 -13.11 -1.09
C VAL A 215 8.41 -11.95 -0.32
N LEU A 216 9.15 -11.07 -1.00
CA LEU A 216 9.87 -9.96 -0.38
C LEU A 216 8.94 -8.99 0.35
N LYS A 217 7.83 -8.59 -0.29
CA LYS A 217 6.80 -7.73 0.30
C LYS A 217 6.18 -8.36 1.53
N THR A 218 5.92 -9.67 1.49
CA THR A 218 5.33 -10.39 2.62
C THR A 218 6.32 -10.53 3.77
N LEU A 219 7.57 -10.84 3.45
CA LEU A 219 8.66 -10.96 4.41
C LEU A 219 8.88 -9.64 5.15
N GLY A 220 9.11 -8.55 4.39
CA GLY A 220 9.27 -7.21 4.93
C GLY A 220 8.09 -6.80 5.80
N ARG A 221 6.85 -6.99 5.33
CA ARG A 221 5.67 -6.71 6.14
C ARG A 221 5.65 -7.50 7.46
N SER A 222 5.90 -8.81 7.40
CA SER A 222 5.74 -9.68 8.56
C SER A 222 6.81 -9.49 9.64
N LEU A 223 8.04 -9.17 9.23
CA LEU A 223 9.16 -8.98 10.16
C LEU A 223 9.25 -7.54 10.67
N ILE A 224 8.79 -6.58 9.86
CA ILE A 224 9.00 -5.15 10.11
C ILE A 224 7.69 -4.43 10.41
N VAL A 225 6.78 -4.39 9.43
CA VAL A 225 5.59 -3.54 9.49
C VAL A 225 4.62 -4.00 10.59
N ASP A 226 4.51 -5.30 10.77
CA ASP A 226 3.67 -5.91 11.80
C ASP A 226 4.41 -6.01 13.17
N SER A 227 5.62 -5.43 13.29
CA SER A 227 6.37 -5.39 14.55
C SER A 227 5.71 -4.47 15.60
N VAL A 228 6.01 -4.73 16.87
CA VAL A 228 5.48 -3.94 17.99
C VAL A 228 5.91 -2.48 17.90
N HIS A 229 7.16 -2.21 17.51
CA HIS A 229 7.70 -0.86 17.41
C HIS A 229 6.92 -0.02 16.39
N VAL A 230 6.73 -0.56 15.19
CA VAL A 230 5.94 0.10 14.14
C VAL A 230 4.47 0.21 14.56
N GLY A 231 3.92 -0.83 15.19
CA GLY A 231 2.54 -0.85 15.66
C GLY A 231 2.21 0.24 16.68
N VAL A 232 3.13 0.52 17.62
CA VAL A 232 2.95 1.61 18.61
C VAL A 232 2.97 2.98 17.92
N VAL A 233 3.90 3.20 16.99
CA VAL A 233 3.99 4.45 16.21
C VAL A 233 2.71 4.67 15.41
N GLN A 234 2.27 3.68 14.64
CA GLN A 234 1.03 3.76 13.85
C GLN A 234 -0.20 3.99 14.72
N ARG A 235 -0.29 3.36 15.89
CA ARG A 235 -1.40 3.56 16.83
C ARG A 235 -1.43 4.99 17.37
N SER A 236 -0.26 5.54 17.71
CA SER A 236 -0.11 6.92 18.19
C SER A 236 -0.50 7.92 17.10
N GLN A 237 0.07 7.79 15.89
CA GLN A 237 -0.24 8.64 14.74
C GLN A 237 -1.72 8.58 14.38
N ARG A 238 -2.33 7.38 14.39
CA ARG A 238 -3.77 7.24 14.15
C ARG A 238 -4.60 7.96 15.20
N ALA A 239 -4.25 7.85 16.49
CA ALA A 239 -4.95 8.54 17.56
C ALA A 239 -4.84 10.07 17.41
N ALA A 240 -3.66 10.57 17.04
CA ALA A 240 -3.43 11.98 16.78
C ALA A 240 -4.23 12.49 15.58
N LEU A 241 -4.24 11.78 14.45
CA LEU A 241 -4.99 12.14 13.25
C LEU A 241 -6.50 12.12 13.48
N VAL A 242 -7.03 11.05 14.10
CA VAL A 242 -8.46 10.98 14.45
C VAL A 242 -8.84 12.13 15.38
N GLY A 243 -7.96 12.44 16.33
CA GLY A 243 -8.17 13.54 17.24
C GLY A 243 -8.19 14.90 16.56
N LEU A 244 -7.16 15.19 15.76
CA LEU A 244 -7.03 16.43 15.01
C LEU A 244 -8.24 16.66 14.09
N LEU A 245 -8.71 15.63 13.38
CA LEU A 245 -9.89 15.73 12.53
C LEU A 245 -11.15 16.09 13.34
N GLN A 246 -11.36 15.45 14.50
CA GLN A 246 -12.51 15.73 15.37
C GLN A 246 -12.42 17.13 15.98
N ASP A 247 -11.25 17.51 16.49
CA ASP A 247 -11.04 18.79 17.16
C ASP A 247 -11.20 19.97 16.16
N LEU A 248 -10.81 19.79 14.89
CA LEU A 248 -11.08 20.76 13.82
C LEU A 248 -12.56 20.81 13.42
N ASP A 249 -13.27 19.67 13.35
CA ASP A 249 -14.73 19.64 13.08
C ASP A 249 -15.49 20.35 14.19
N ASP A 250 -15.12 20.09 15.45
CA ASP A 250 -15.71 20.74 16.63
C ASP A 250 -15.39 22.23 16.69
N TRP A 251 -14.15 22.63 16.35
CA TRP A 251 -13.78 24.04 16.31
C TRP A 251 -14.58 24.78 15.23
N LEU A 252 -14.70 24.25 14.01
CA LEU A 252 -15.53 24.89 12.98
C LEU A 252 -17.02 24.89 13.36
N ALA A 253 -17.51 23.83 13.99
CA ALA A 253 -18.89 23.78 14.49
C ALA A 253 -19.17 24.81 15.59
N SER A 254 -18.14 25.24 16.34
CA SER A 254 -18.25 26.32 17.33
C SER A 254 -18.41 27.72 16.73
N SER A 255 -18.40 27.82 15.38
CA SER A 255 -18.62 29.06 14.65
C SER A 255 -17.57 30.15 14.91
N PRO A 256 -16.28 29.85 14.67
CA PRO A 256 -15.19 30.80 14.90
C PRO A 256 -15.25 31.92 13.85
N ALA A 257 -14.65 33.06 14.18
CA ALA A 257 -14.47 34.09 13.17
C ALA A 257 -13.52 33.56 12.07
N LEU A 258 -13.75 33.93 10.80
CA LEU A 258 -12.92 33.40 9.71
C LEU A 258 -11.42 33.67 9.94
N LYS A 259 -11.08 34.82 10.53
CA LYS A 259 -9.69 35.18 10.91
C LYS A 259 -9.02 34.27 11.93
N GLU A 260 -9.80 33.50 12.69
CA GLU A 260 -9.31 32.54 13.69
C GLU A 260 -8.98 31.19 13.05
N ILE A 261 -9.48 30.92 11.85
CA ILE A 261 -9.22 29.69 11.11
C ILE A 261 -7.85 29.78 10.40
N PRO A 262 -7.04 28.71 10.41
CA PRO A 262 -5.71 28.71 9.77
C PRO A 262 -5.79 28.97 8.27
N GLU A 263 -4.80 29.69 7.71
CA GLU A 263 -4.80 30.12 6.30
C GLU A 263 -5.00 28.98 5.28
N PRO A 264 -4.33 27.81 5.40
CA PRO A 264 -4.53 26.74 4.44
C PRO A 264 -5.97 26.19 4.49
N LEU A 265 -6.54 26.02 5.69
CA LEU A 265 -7.92 25.56 5.85
C LEU A 265 -8.93 26.61 5.34
N ARG A 266 -8.69 27.90 5.58
CA ARG A 266 -9.49 28.98 4.98
C ARG A 266 -9.49 28.95 3.47
N THR A 267 -8.34 28.65 2.86
CA THR A 267 -8.21 28.58 1.40
C THR A 267 -9.10 27.48 0.85
N TYR A 268 -9.03 26.27 1.41
CA TYR A 268 -9.91 25.16 1.01
C TYR A 268 -11.39 25.46 1.22
N LEU A 269 -11.74 26.15 2.31
CA LEU A 269 -13.13 26.56 2.54
C LEU A 269 -13.59 27.56 1.47
N ARG A 270 -12.79 28.59 1.15
CA ARG A 270 -13.12 29.61 0.14
C ARG A 270 -13.18 29.07 -1.29
N GLU A 271 -12.37 28.08 -1.62
CA GLU A 271 -12.45 27.40 -2.92
C GLU A 271 -13.77 26.66 -3.08
N ASP A 272 -14.36 26.14 -1.99
CA ASP A 272 -15.67 25.48 -1.99
C ASP A 272 -16.84 26.48 -2.03
N ASP A 273 -16.75 27.57 -1.27
CA ASP A 273 -17.74 28.65 -1.29
C ASP A 273 -17.06 30.03 -1.48
N ALA A 274 -17.06 30.51 -2.72
CA ALA A 274 -16.50 31.82 -3.07
C ALA A 274 -17.24 33.00 -2.41
N GLU A 275 -18.46 32.79 -1.91
CA GLU A 275 -19.27 33.78 -1.19
C GLU A 275 -19.10 33.68 0.34
N LEU A 276 -18.15 32.88 0.83
CA LEU A 276 -17.82 32.76 2.26
C LEU A 276 -17.51 34.12 2.90
N SER A 277 -18.53 34.68 3.54
CA SER A 277 -18.44 35.84 4.43
C SER A 277 -18.31 35.40 5.90
N GLU A 278 -17.90 36.31 6.79
CA GLU A 278 -17.85 36.04 8.25
C GLU A 278 -19.19 35.52 8.82
N HIS A 279 -20.31 35.81 8.16
CA HIS A 279 -21.65 35.32 8.53
C HIS A 279 -22.05 33.99 7.86
N SER A 280 -21.35 33.54 6.80
CA SER A 280 -21.66 32.33 6.00
C SER A 280 -21.09 31.03 6.59
N VAL A 281 -19.95 31.10 7.31
CA VAL A 281 -19.32 29.92 7.96
C VAL A 281 -20.30 29.16 8.87
N LEU A 282 -21.27 29.89 9.44
CA LEU A 282 -22.29 29.41 10.38
C LEU A 282 -23.22 28.32 9.81
N GLN A 283 -23.35 28.21 8.48
CA GLN A 283 -24.30 27.28 7.84
C GLN A 283 -23.65 26.01 7.29
N HIS A 284 -22.31 25.92 7.27
CA HIS A 284 -21.58 24.87 6.59
C HIS A 284 -21.38 23.62 7.47
N LYS A 285 -22.47 22.90 7.74
CA LYS A 285 -22.47 21.57 8.42
C LYS A 285 -22.63 20.42 7.42
N GLY A 286 -21.83 20.44 6.36
CA GLY A 286 -21.95 19.50 5.24
C GLY A 286 -20.78 18.51 5.13
N VAL A 287 -20.97 17.49 4.28
CA VAL A 287 -19.91 16.55 3.87
C VAL A 287 -18.69 17.29 3.28
N ARG A 288 -18.91 18.45 2.66
CA ARG A 288 -17.88 19.29 2.04
C ARG A 288 -16.97 20.03 3.04
N THR A 289 -17.51 20.57 4.14
CA THR A 289 -16.68 21.13 5.22
C THR A 289 -15.69 20.11 5.78
N ARG A 290 -16.17 18.86 5.99
CA ARG A 290 -15.32 17.75 6.44
C ARG A 290 -14.28 17.34 5.41
N ARG A 291 -14.57 17.53 4.12
CA ARG A 291 -13.60 17.35 3.03
C ARG A 291 -12.49 18.39 3.12
N CYS A 292 -12.82 19.68 3.29
CA CYS A 292 -11.81 20.74 3.49
C CYS A 292 -10.92 20.47 4.71
N ILE A 293 -11.47 19.99 5.82
CA ILE A 293 -10.69 19.55 7.00
C ILE A 293 -9.74 18.42 6.61
N ALA A 294 -10.24 17.40 5.91
CA ALA A 294 -9.42 16.27 5.49
C ALA A 294 -8.31 16.68 4.52
N ASP A 295 -8.58 17.59 3.59
CA ASP A 295 -7.59 18.12 2.64
C ASP A 295 -6.53 18.96 3.38
N HIS A 296 -6.94 19.79 4.35
CA HIS A 296 -6.01 20.50 5.22
C HIS A 296 -5.11 19.55 6.00
N VAL A 297 -5.67 18.58 6.72
CA VAL A 297 -4.88 17.62 7.51
C VAL A 297 -3.97 16.78 6.61
N SER A 298 -4.43 16.38 5.43
CA SER A 298 -3.62 15.62 4.47
C SER A 298 -2.47 16.43 3.86
N SER A 299 -2.56 17.77 3.87
CA SER A 299 -1.48 18.66 3.42
C SER A 299 -0.40 18.91 4.48
N LEU A 300 -0.62 18.48 5.73
CA LEU A 300 0.35 18.63 6.81
C LEU A 300 1.44 17.56 6.72
N THR A 301 2.66 17.94 7.12
CA THR A 301 3.69 16.94 7.43
C THR A 301 3.35 16.18 8.71
N ASP A 302 3.87 14.98 8.88
CA ASP A 302 3.70 14.18 10.11
C ASP A 302 3.99 14.99 11.38
N TYR A 303 5.10 15.74 11.36
CA TYR A 303 5.48 16.61 12.48
C TYR A 303 4.42 17.66 12.79
N LYS A 304 3.94 18.38 11.76
CA LYS A 304 2.90 19.40 11.93
C LYS A 304 1.58 18.80 12.39
N ALA A 305 1.17 17.66 11.83
CA ALA A 305 -0.06 16.98 12.24
C ALA A 305 -0.01 16.57 13.72
N MET A 306 1.12 16.01 14.17
CA MET A 306 1.33 15.64 15.58
C MET A 306 1.35 16.88 16.50
N GLN A 307 2.01 17.95 16.06
CA GLN A 307 2.09 19.22 16.80
C GLN A 307 0.70 19.85 16.97
N TRP A 308 -0.08 19.94 15.89
CA TRP A 308 -1.44 20.47 15.91
C TRP A 308 -2.38 19.64 16.79
N ALA A 309 -2.29 18.32 16.70
CA ALA A 309 -3.05 17.43 17.58
C ALA A 309 -2.71 17.66 19.06
N ALA A 310 -1.44 17.94 19.38
CA ALA A 310 -1.02 18.26 20.74
C ALA A 310 -1.53 19.64 21.20
N TRP A 311 -1.52 20.66 20.34
CA TRP A 311 -2.00 22.00 20.66
C TRP A 311 -3.50 22.02 20.96
N LEU A 312 -4.32 21.46 20.08
CA LEU A 312 -5.79 21.50 20.23
C LEU A 312 -6.28 20.72 21.46
N ARG A 313 -5.48 19.76 21.95
CA ARG A 313 -5.78 18.97 23.15
C ARG A 313 -5.09 19.47 24.41
N GLY A 314 -4.37 20.60 24.34
CA GLY A 314 -3.66 21.18 25.47
C GLY A 314 -2.44 20.37 25.94
N GLY A 315 -1.91 19.47 25.12
CA GLY A 315 -0.67 18.73 25.40
C GLY A 315 0.59 19.58 25.23
N SER A 316 0.52 20.64 24.43
CA SER A 316 1.52 21.71 24.33
C SER A 316 0.85 23.01 23.86
N LEU A 317 1.57 24.13 23.89
CA LEU A 317 1.07 25.42 23.38
C LEU A 317 1.90 25.88 22.18
N PRO A 318 1.30 26.55 21.19
CA PRO A 318 2.05 27.15 20.08
C PRO A 318 2.89 28.32 20.57
N VAL A 319 4.08 28.51 19.99
CA VAL A 319 4.82 29.77 20.11
C VAL A 319 4.33 30.70 19.01
N LEU A 320 4.31 32.02 19.25
CA LEU A 320 3.79 33.02 18.30
C LEU A 320 4.37 32.95 16.87
N GLY A 321 5.53 32.30 16.66
CA GLY A 321 6.14 32.09 15.35
C GLY A 321 5.80 30.75 14.68
N ASP A 322 5.07 29.87 15.35
CA ASP A 322 4.68 28.54 14.84
C ASP A 322 3.31 28.53 14.13
N LEU A 323 2.57 29.64 14.22
CA LEU A 323 1.23 29.85 13.66
C LEU A 323 1.28 30.53 12.28
#